data_AF-A0A3D4P129-F1
#
_entry.id   AF-A0A3D4P129-F1
#
_cell.length_a   1.000
_cell.length_b   1.000
_cell.length_c   1.000
_cell.angle_alpha   90.00
_cell.angle_beta   90.00
_cell.angle_gamma   90.00
#
_symmetry.space_group_name_H-M   'P 1'
#
loop_
_entity.id
_entity.type
_entity.pdbx_description
1 polymer ?
#
loop_
_entity_poly.entity_id
_entity_poly.type
_entity_poly.pdbx_seq_one_letter_code
_entity_poly.pdbx_strand_id
1 'polypeptide(L)'
;MGRLYLEMALAENKFGTPEKRDEYLDRARDSLEGLIRRNPLEAFGYYELGKVYMLYNYPLLTYAAKGRAYLRKALEMRLVDEDLNVNVIYAYLAQWDRLSAAEKDFVYAAVGRNLETDPNFFPRVLALWTSEFKDSAKLKAVFSENSDLWPELVRFFPVL
;
A
#
# COMPACT_ATOMS: atom_id res chain seq x y z
N MET A 1 -3.36 -20.74 -3.27
CA MET A 1 -1.89 -20.95 -3.28
C MET A 1 -1.10 -19.65 -3.35
N GLY A 2 -1.43 -18.67 -4.22
CA GLY A 2 -0.70 -17.39 -4.30
C GLY A 2 -0.41 -16.68 -2.97
N ARG A 3 -1.41 -16.51 -2.10
CA ARG A 3 -1.23 -15.92 -0.76
C ARG A 3 -0.22 -16.66 0.11
N LEU A 4 -0.29 -18.00 0.14
CA LEU A 4 0.65 -18.82 0.90
C LEU A 4 2.08 -18.63 0.41
N TYR A 5 2.30 -18.59 -0.90
CA TYR A 5 3.62 -18.30 -1.47
C TYR A 5 4.14 -16.91 -1.07
N LEU A 6 3.27 -15.90 -1.08
CA LEU A 6 3.65 -14.56 -0.63
C LEU A 6 4.00 -14.52 0.86
N GLU A 7 3.26 -15.24 1.72
CA GLU A 7 3.57 -15.34 3.15
C GLU A 7 4.93 -16.02 3.38
N MET A 8 5.25 -17.07 2.61
CA MET A 8 6.57 -17.71 2.65
C MET A 8 7.67 -16.76 2.15
N ALA A 9 7.43 -15.99 1.08
CA ALA A 9 8.36 -14.97 0.60
C ALA A 9 8.65 -13.91 1.66
N LEU A 10 7.62 -13.45 2.39
CA LEU A 10 7.78 -12.50 3.49
C LEU A 10 8.63 -13.07 4.64
N ALA A 11 8.44 -14.35 4.96
CA ALA A 11 9.25 -15.03 5.96
C ALA A 11 10.72 -15.12 5.54
N GLU A 12 11.00 -15.50 4.28
CA GLU A 12 12.36 -15.53 3.73
C GLU A 12 12.98 -14.13 3.67
N ASN A 13 12.20 -13.09 3.32
CA ASN A 13 12.68 -11.71 3.32
C ASN A 13 13.11 -11.22 4.72
N LYS A 14 12.49 -11.77 5.78
CA LYS A 14 12.77 -11.37 7.16
C LYS A 14 13.85 -12.22 7.83
N PHE A 15 13.92 -13.51 7.52
CA PHE A 15 14.73 -14.47 8.28
C PHE A 15 15.58 -15.41 7.41
N GLY A 16 15.43 -15.35 6.09
CA GLY A 16 15.98 -16.32 5.15
C GLY A 16 16.85 -15.69 4.07
N THR A 17 16.75 -16.20 2.83
CA THR A 17 17.62 -15.77 1.72
C THR A 17 16.85 -15.07 0.59
N PRO A 18 17.48 -14.11 -0.11
CA PRO A 18 16.87 -13.47 -1.27
C PRO A 18 16.46 -14.45 -2.38
N GLU A 19 17.23 -15.52 -2.60
CA GLU A 19 16.95 -16.50 -3.65
C GLU A 19 15.65 -17.27 -3.37
N LYS A 20 15.46 -17.74 -2.13
CA LYS A 20 14.23 -18.43 -1.73
C LYS A 20 13.04 -17.49 -1.71
N ARG A 21 13.23 -16.25 -1.24
CA ARG A 21 12.20 -15.21 -1.34
C ARG A 21 11.74 -15.07 -2.79
N ASP A 22 12.68 -14.91 -3.73
CA ASP A 22 12.37 -14.66 -5.13
C ASP A 22 11.71 -15.90 -5.79
N GLU A 23 12.12 -17.12 -5.44
CA GLU A 23 11.43 -18.36 -5.86
C GLU A 23 9.96 -18.38 -5.40
N TYR A 24 9.69 -18.01 -4.14
CA TYR A 24 8.32 -17.92 -3.64
C TYR A 24 7.54 -16.77 -4.29
N LEU A 25 8.18 -15.63 -4.57
CA LEU A 25 7.55 -14.52 -5.29
C LEU A 25 7.16 -14.92 -6.72
N ASP A 26 7.98 -15.69 -7.43
CA ASP A 26 7.65 -16.22 -8.76
C ASP A 26 6.41 -17.12 -8.70
N ARG A 27 6.35 -18.05 -7.74
CA ARG A 27 5.18 -18.92 -7.54
C ARG A 27 3.94 -18.12 -7.14
N ALA A 28 4.10 -17.10 -6.30
CA ALA A 28 3.00 -16.21 -5.91
C ALA A 28 2.46 -15.45 -7.13
N ARG A 29 3.36 -14.84 -7.93
CA ARG A 29 3.03 -14.13 -9.16
C ARG A 29 2.21 -15.02 -10.10
N ASP A 30 2.74 -16.18 -10.47
CA ASP A 30 2.11 -17.05 -11.46
C ASP A 30 0.72 -17.52 -11.00
N SER A 31 0.58 -17.81 -9.69
CA SER A 31 -0.69 -18.20 -9.10
C SER A 31 -1.72 -17.06 -9.11
N LEU A 32 -1.30 -15.84 -8.75
CA LEU A 32 -2.15 -14.64 -8.69
C LEU A 32 -2.52 -14.13 -10.09
N GLU A 33 -1.59 -14.16 -11.05
CA GLU A 33 -1.89 -13.85 -12.46
C GLU A 33 -2.87 -14.86 -13.05
N GLY A 34 -2.74 -16.15 -12.69
CA GLY A 34 -3.74 -17.17 -13.02
C GLY A 34 -5.12 -16.88 -12.41
N LEU A 35 -5.18 -16.39 -11.16
CA LEU A 35 -6.43 -15.98 -10.52
C LEU A 35 -7.08 -14.81 -11.24
N ILE A 36 -6.33 -13.73 -11.49
CA ILE A 36 -6.84 -12.54 -12.18
C ILE A 36 -7.33 -12.88 -13.59
N ARG A 37 -6.63 -13.75 -14.32
CA ARG A 37 -7.10 -14.19 -15.64
C ARG A 37 -8.45 -14.91 -15.61
N ARG A 38 -8.70 -15.70 -14.55
CA ARG A 38 -9.98 -16.42 -14.38
C ARG A 38 -11.08 -15.55 -13.79
N ASN A 39 -10.73 -14.57 -12.95
CA ASN A 39 -11.65 -13.63 -12.34
C ASN A 39 -11.06 -12.20 -12.32
N PRO A 40 -11.21 -11.43 -13.42
CA PRO A 40 -10.59 -10.11 -13.56
C PRO A 40 -11.12 -9.03 -12.62
N LEU A 41 -12.25 -9.27 -11.95
CA LEU A 41 -12.89 -8.35 -11.00
C LEU A 41 -12.52 -8.66 -9.54
N GLU A 42 -11.64 -9.62 -9.30
CA GLU A 42 -11.19 -10.01 -7.97
C GLU A 42 -10.12 -9.05 -7.44
N ALA A 43 -10.54 -8.02 -6.70
CA ALA A 43 -9.65 -6.99 -6.13
C ALA A 43 -8.50 -7.58 -5.29
N PHE A 44 -8.77 -8.66 -4.55
CA PHE A 44 -7.77 -9.32 -3.71
C PHE A 44 -6.56 -9.83 -4.53
N GLY A 45 -6.80 -10.33 -5.74
CA GLY A 45 -5.74 -10.79 -6.63
C GLY A 45 -4.79 -9.65 -7.01
N TYR A 46 -5.34 -8.47 -7.32
CA TYR A 46 -4.54 -7.28 -7.62
C TYR A 46 -3.78 -6.78 -6.39
N TYR A 47 -4.41 -6.79 -5.21
CA TYR A 47 -3.75 -6.37 -3.97
C TYR A 47 -2.51 -7.22 -3.66
N GLU A 48 -2.65 -8.53 -3.65
CA GLU A 48 -1.53 -9.43 -3.35
C GLU A 48 -0.46 -9.39 -4.45
N LEU A 49 -0.86 -9.25 -5.72
CA LEU A 49 0.10 -9.13 -6.82
C LEU A 49 0.87 -7.80 -6.74
N GLY A 50 0.23 -6.73 -6.26
CA GLY A 50 0.89 -5.47 -5.94
C GLY A 50 2.00 -5.64 -4.90
N LYS A 51 1.70 -6.37 -3.82
CA LYS A 51 2.69 -6.71 -2.78
C LYS A 51 3.84 -7.56 -3.31
N VAL A 52 3.56 -8.54 -4.17
CA VAL A 52 4.60 -9.34 -4.84
C VAL A 52 5.60 -8.44 -5.59
N TYR A 53 5.11 -7.51 -6.40
CA TYR A 53 5.98 -6.56 -7.12
C TYR A 53 6.68 -5.54 -6.22
N MET A 54 6.16 -5.25 -5.03
CA MET A 54 6.87 -4.44 -4.04
C MET A 54 8.01 -5.20 -3.34
N LEU A 55 7.94 -6.52 -3.25
CA LEU A 55 8.98 -7.35 -2.62
C LEU A 55 10.04 -7.83 -3.61
N TYR A 56 9.72 -7.91 -4.90
CA TYR A 56 10.71 -8.26 -5.91
C TYR A 56 11.90 -7.30 -5.88
N ASN A 57 13.10 -7.86 -5.79
CA ASN A 57 14.34 -7.12 -5.69
C ASN A 57 14.37 -6.13 -4.51
N TYR A 58 13.69 -6.44 -3.40
CA TYR A 58 13.83 -5.66 -2.17
C TYR A 58 15.28 -5.76 -1.64
N PRO A 59 15.94 -4.65 -1.25
CA PRO A 59 15.39 -3.30 -1.03
C PRO A 59 15.53 -2.30 -2.20
N LEU A 60 16.05 -2.71 -3.36
CA LEU A 60 16.22 -1.84 -4.54
C LEU A 60 14.88 -1.34 -5.11
N LEU A 61 13.77 -2.05 -4.84
CA LEU A 61 12.40 -1.61 -5.15
C LEU A 61 12.17 -1.28 -6.65
N THR A 62 12.89 -1.98 -7.53
CA THR A 62 12.85 -1.80 -9.00
C THR A 62 11.45 -1.93 -9.58
N TYR A 63 10.62 -2.81 -9.02
CA TYR A 63 9.28 -3.10 -9.53
C TYR A 63 8.17 -2.36 -8.77
N ALA A 64 8.52 -1.42 -7.89
CA ALA A 64 7.56 -0.73 -7.04
C ALA A 64 6.48 0.01 -7.81
N ALA A 65 6.80 0.65 -8.94
CA ALA A 65 5.82 1.33 -9.79
C ALA A 65 4.77 0.35 -10.34
N LYS A 66 5.20 -0.85 -10.78
CA LYS A 66 4.30 -1.92 -11.21
C LYS A 66 3.44 -2.40 -10.05
N GLY A 67 4.02 -2.59 -8.87
CA GLY A 67 3.29 -2.95 -7.66
C GLY A 67 2.20 -1.94 -7.31
N ARG A 68 2.52 -0.65 -7.31
CA ARG A 68 1.55 0.43 -7.08
C ARG A 68 0.43 0.44 -8.11
N ALA A 69 0.71 0.21 -9.39
CA ALA A 69 -0.33 0.10 -10.41
C ALA A 69 -1.35 -1.02 -10.12
N TYR A 70 -0.90 -2.16 -9.60
CA TYR A 70 -1.80 -3.22 -9.13
C TYR A 70 -2.58 -2.83 -7.87
N LEU A 71 -1.94 -2.19 -6.89
CA LEU A 71 -2.62 -1.71 -5.68
C LEU A 71 -3.70 -0.68 -6.01
N ARG A 72 -3.43 0.23 -6.95
CA ARG A 72 -4.42 1.20 -7.44
C ARG A 72 -5.65 0.49 -8.01
N LYS A 73 -5.46 -0.52 -8.85
CA LYS A 73 -6.58 -1.32 -9.38
C LYS A 73 -7.37 -2.01 -8.27
N ALA A 74 -6.71 -2.53 -7.24
CA ALA A 74 -7.39 -3.15 -6.11
C ALA A 74 -8.29 -2.13 -5.38
N LEU A 75 -7.77 -0.93 -5.13
CA LEU A 75 -8.51 0.17 -4.48
C LEU A 75 -9.70 0.63 -5.35
N GLU A 76 -9.50 0.78 -6.66
CA GLU A 76 -10.56 1.15 -7.61
C GLU A 76 -11.70 0.11 -7.68
N MET A 77 -11.41 -1.17 -7.45
CA MET A 77 -12.40 -2.25 -7.46
C MET A 77 -13.17 -2.41 -6.14
N ARG A 78 -12.54 -2.08 -5.00
CA ARG A 78 -13.12 -2.25 -3.67
C ARG A 78 -13.00 -0.97 -2.84
N LEU A 79 -13.70 0.06 -3.29
CA LEU A 79 -13.70 1.37 -2.65
C LEU A 79 -14.18 1.38 -1.19
N VAL A 80 -15.00 0.40 -0.78
CA VAL A 80 -15.59 0.30 0.56
C VAL A 80 -14.85 -0.66 1.51
N ASP A 81 -13.76 -1.29 1.05
CA ASP A 81 -12.98 -2.21 1.86
C ASP A 81 -11.95 -1.41 2.69
N GLU A 82 -12.34 -1.06 3.91
CA GLU A 82 -11.57 -0.16 4.79
C GLU A 82 -10.15 -0.71 5.09
N ASP A 83 -10.03 -2.01 5.33
CA ASP A 83 -8.76 -2.67 5.62
C ASP A 83 -7.83 -2.59 4.40
N LEU A 84 -8.35 -2.91 3.21
CA LEU A 84 -7.60 -2.79 1.97
C LEU A 84 -7.17 -1.34 1.73
N ASN A 85 -8.07 -0.38 1.91
CA ASN A 85 -7.78 1.03 1.68
C ASN A 85 -6.69 1.56 2.61
N VAL A 86 -6.74 1.25 3.91
CA VAL A 86 -5.69 1.64 4.87
C VAL A 86 -4.34 1.08 4.44
N ASN A 87 -4.26 -0.21 4.09
CA ASN A 87 -3.00 -0.86 3.71
C ASN A 87 -2.43 -0.33 2.39
N VAL A 88 -3.28 -0.12 1.37
CA VAL A 88 -2.86 0.42 0.08
C VAL A 88 -2.36 1.85 0.24
N ILE A 89 -3.13 2.72 0.92
CA ILE A 89 -2.76 4.12 1.12
C ILE A 89 -1.47 4.22 1.94
N TYR A 90 -1.32 3.40 2.99
CA TYR A 90 -0.07 3.27 3.72
C TYR A 90 1.12 2.92 2.82
N ALA A 91 0.97 1.93 1.93
CA ALA A 91 2.04 1.52 1.01
C ALA A 91 2.48 2.63 0.05
N TYR A 92 1.56 3.49 -0.38
CA TYR A 92 1.88 4.69 -1.15
C TYR A 92 2.63 5.72 -0.32
N LEU A 93 2.13 6.04 0.88
CA LEU A 93 2.74 7.02 1.79
C LEU A 93 4.16 6.62 2.20
N ALA A 94 4.41 5.34 2.44
CA ALA A 94 5.74 4.82 2.75
C ALA A 94 6.75 5.05 1.61
N GLN A 95 6.27 5.25 0.38
CA GLN A 95 7.07 5.50 -0.81
C GLN A 95 6.92 6.94 -1.35
N TRP A 96 6.44 7.89 -0.53
CA TRP A 96 6.07 9.25 -0.95
C TRP A 96 7.10 9.94 -1.86
N ASP A 97 8.39 9.85 -1.50
CA ASP A 97 9.48 10.51 -2.21
C ASP A 97 9.73 9.95 -3.62
N ARG A 98 9.15 8.79 -3.93
CA ARG A 98 9.26 8.07 -5.22
C ARG A 98 7.97 8.13 -6.04
N LEU A 99 6.95 8.81 -5.53
CA LEU A 99 5.69 8.98 -6.24
C LEU A 99 5.83 10.12 -7.25
N SER A 100 5.29 9.91 -8.43
CA SER A 100 5.00 10.99 -9.38
C SER A 100 3.95 11.95 -8.81
N ALA A 101 3.86 13.16 -9.36
CA ALA A 101 2.82 14.12 -8.98
C ALA A 101 1.42 13.53 -9.10
N ALA A 102 1.12 12.84 -10.21
CA ALA A 102 -0.17 12.18 -10.43
C ALA A 102 -0.48 11.07 -9.40
N GLU A 103 0.54 10.37 -8.89
CA GLU A 103 0.36 9.38 -7.82
C GLU A 103 0.10 10.07 -6.47
N LYS A 104 0.75 11.20 -6.19
CA LYS A 104 0.49 12.00 -4.98
C LYS A 104 -0.93 12.57 -4.98
N ASP A 105 -1.38 13.13 -6.10
CA ASP A 105 -2.74 13.63 -6.27
C ASP A 105 -3.78 12.52 -6.09
N PHE A 106 -3.50 11.33 -6.64
CA PHE A 106 -4.34 10.16 -6.42
C PHE A 106 -4.44 9.79 -4.93
N VAL A 107 -3.34 9.81 -4.19
CA VAL A 107 -3.32 9.50 -2.75
C VAL A 107 -4.13 10.53 -1.97
N TYR A 108 -3.95 11.83 -2.23
CA TYR A 108 -4.75 12.86 -1.57
C TYR A 108 -6.24 12.68 -1.82
N ALA A 109 -6.63 12.46 -3.08
CA ALA A 109 -8.03 12.21 -3.43
C ALA A 109 -8.57 10.92 -2.76
N ALA A 110 -7.75 9.87 -2.65
CA ALA A 110 -8.15 8.63 -1.99
C ALA A 110 -8.32 8.81 -0.47
N VAL A 111 -7.45 9.58 0.18
CA VAL A 111 -7.57 9.89 1.61
C VAL A 111 -8.82 10.73 1.87
N GLY A 112 -9.06 11.79 1.09
CA GLY A 112 -10.25 12.62 1.23
C GLY A 112 -11.54 11.81 1.12
N ARG A 113 -11.67 10.98 0.06
CA ARG A 113 -12.84 10.09 -0.11
C ARG A 113 -13.05 9.15 1.07
N ASN A 114 -11.98 8.53 1.58
CA ASN A 114 -12.11 7.60 2.70
C ASN A 114 -12.46 8.32 4.01
N LEU A 115 -11.97 9.55 4.20
CA LEU A 115 -12.29 10.36 5.37
C LEU A 115 -13.75 10.81 5.39
N GLU A 116 -14.33 11.10 4.22
CA GLU A 116 -15.76 11.41 4.07
C GLU A 116 -16.65 10.22 4.44
N THR A 117 -16.21 8.99 4.14
CA THR A 117 -16.99 7.76 4.39
C THR A 117 -16.76 7.17 5.79
N ASP A 118 -15.54 7.27 6.31
CA ASP A 118 -15.13 6.74 7.61
C ASP A 118 -14.25 7.75 8.36
N PRO A 119 -14.78 8.42 9.40
CA PRO A 119 -14.02 9.34 10.24
C PRO A 119 -12.82 8.69 10.96
N ASN A 120 -12.82 7.36 11.14
CA ASN A 120 -11.72 6.62 11.76
C ASN A 120 -10.65 6.18 10.77
N PHE A 121 -10.85 6.39 9.46
CA PHE A 121 -9.91 5.99 8.43
C PHE A 121 -8.51 6.56 8.68
N PHE A 122 -8.41 7.87 8.85
CA PHE A 122 -7.12 8.52 9.03
C PHE A 122 -6.43 8.17 10.36
N PRO A 123 -7.14 8.13 11.51
CA PRO A 123 -6.59 7.56 12.75
C PRO A 123 -5.97 6.17 12.56
N ARG A 124 -6.57 5.29 11.75
CA ARG A 124 -6.03 3.96 11.46
C ARG A 124 -4.76 4.02 10.61
N VAL A 125 -4.72 4.88 9.59
CA VAL A 125 -3.50 5.12 8.79
C VAL A 125 -2.37 5.66 9.67
N LEU A 126 -2.67 6.63 10.55
CA LEU A 126 -1.71 7.22 11.48
C LEU A 126 -1.21 6.18 12.51
N ALA A 127 -2.10 5.35 13.04
CA ALA A 127 -1.74 4.27 13.96
C ALA A 127 -0.80 3.25 13.29
N LEU A 128 -1.11 2.81 12.07
CA LEU A 128 -0.25 1.91 11.29
C LEU A 128 1.10 2.58 10.97
N TRP A 129 1.10 3.84 10.59
CA TRP A 129 2.33 4.58 10.32
C TRP A 129 3.22 4.66 11.56
N THR A 130 2.66 5.05 12.70
CA THR A 130 3.40 5.20 13.95
C THR A 130 3.82 3.88 14.55
N SER A 131 3.11 2.77 14.30
CA SER A 131 3.57 1.44 14.71
C SER A 131 4.84 1.02 13.97
N GLU A 132 4.97 1.40 12.70
CA GLU A 132 6.11 1.04 11.84
C GLU A 132 7.29 2.01 11.97
N PHE A 133 7.04 3.33 11.91
CA PHE A 133 8.09 4.35 11.89
C PHE A 133 8.40 4.99 13.25
N LYS A 134 7.55 4.76 14.27
CA LYS A 134 7.66 5.35 15.63
C LYS A 134 7.61 6.89 15.68
N ASP A 135 7.27 7.53 14.56
CA ASP A 135 7.16 8.98 14.40
C ASP A 135 6.10 9.30 13.34
N SER A 136 5.46 10.47 13.45
CA SER A 136 4.47 11.00 12.52
C SER A 136 4.95 12.25 11.75
N ALA A 137 6.15 12.77 12.01
CA ALA A 137 6.61 14.04 11.42
C ALA A 137 6.63 14.01 9.89
N LYS A 138 7.12 12.92 9.28
CA LYS A 138 7.08 12.78 7.81
C LYS A 138 5.66 12.75 7.27
N LEU A 139 4.76 12.02 7.94
CA LEU A 139 3.36 11.96 7.52
C LEU A 139 2.67 13.32 7.64
N LYS A 140 2.99 14.07 8.70
CA LYS A 140 2.55 15.46 8.90
C LYS A 140 3.05 16.35 7.77
N ALA A 141 4.33 16.26 7.42
CA ALA A 141 4.92 17.02 6.33
C ALA A 141 4.21 16.75 5.00
N VAL A 142 3.99 15.47 4.64
CA VAL A 142 3.23 15.06 3.46
C VAL A 142 1.90 15.79 3.38
N PHE A 143 1.06 15.69 4.41
CA PHE A 143 -0.28 16.28 4.34
C PHE A 143 -0.31 17.80 4.50
N SER A 144 0.68 18.40 5.17
CA SER A 144 0.76 19.86 5.30
C SER A 144 1.00 20.58 3.97
N GLU A 145 1.49 19.87 2.96
CA GLU A 145 1.65 20.40 1.58
C GLU A 145 0.31 20.54 0.84
N ASN A 146 -0.76 19.88 1.30
CA ASN A 146 -2.07 19.90 0.66
C ASN A 146 -3.02 20.86 1.39
N SER A 147 -3.28 22.03 0.80
CA SER A 147 -4.13 23.08 1.39
C SER A 147 -5.57 22.65 1.67
N ASP A 148 -6.07 21.67 0.91
CA ASP A 148 -7.49 21.29 0.93
C ASP A 148 -7.74 20.27 2.03
N LEU A 149 -6.86 19.27 2.15
CA LEU A 149 -7.00 18.16 3.07
C LEU A 149 -6.37 18.45 4.44
N TRP A 150 -5.33 19.29 4.50
CA TRP A 150 -4.63 19.61 5.75
C TRP A 150 -5.53 20.12 6.88
N PRO A 151 -6.50 21.05 6.64
CA PRO A 151 -7.38 21.54 7.70
C PRO A 151 -8.19 20.44 8.39
N GLU A 152 -8.53 19.37 7.66
CA GLU A 152 -9.25 18.22 8.21
C GLU A 152 -8.35 17.26 8.99
N LEU A 153 -7.09 17.16 8.57
CA LEU A 153 -6.14 16.19 9.11
C LEU A 153 -5.32 16.71 10.29
N VAL A 154 -5.08 18.03 10.38
CA VAL A 154 -4.22 18.63 11.40
C VAL A 154 -4.64 18.24 12.82
N ARG A 155 -5.94 18.06 13.06
CA ARG A 155 -6.51 17.67 14.36
C ARG A 155 -6.04 16.30 14.86
N PHE A 156 -5.55 15.43 13.98
CA PHE A 156 -5.08 14.09 14.34
C PHE A 156 -3.59 14.06 14.72
N PHE A 157 -2.84 15.11 14.41
CA PHE A 157 -1.44 15.20 14.76
C PHE A 157 -1.28 15.85 16.13
N PRO A 158 -0.35 15.37 16.98
CA PRO A 158 -0.04 16.03 18.24
C PRO A 158 0.45 17.46 17.98
N VAL A 159 0.01 18.40 18.83
CA VAL A 159 0.61 19.72 18.93
C VAL A 159 1.94 19.52 19.65
N LEU A 160 3.04 19.74 18.92
CA LEU A 160 4.39 19.78 19.50
C LEU A 160 4.61 21.10 20.22
#